data_AF-A0A3N5HQF2-F1
#
_entry.id   AF-A0A3N5HQF2-F1
#
_cell.length_a   1.000
_cell.length_b   1.000
_cell.length_c   1.000
_cell.angle_alpha   90.00
_cell.angle_beta   90.00
_cell.angle_gamma   90.00
#
_symmetry.space_group_name_H-M   'P 1'
#
loop_
_entity.id
_entity.type
_entity.pdbx_description
1 polymer ?
#
loop_
_entity_poly.entity_id
_entity_poly.type
_entity_poly.pdbx_seq_one_letter_code
_entity_poly.pdbx_strand_id
1 'polypeptide(L)'
;MLRDNAADDLRRGRFTLARRQLEQVLAAEPTDALAQVHYGDLHRLQSQRAATPEERETEIRQARFRYTRALALDPALAQAHRQLGLLYYQQQSFARARAELEEYLKQAPTAPDAARISEYVRELAR
;
A
#
# COMPACT_ATOMS: atom_id res chain seq x y z
N MET A 1 4.78 18.60 3.09
CA MET A 1 3.53 19.06 3.78
C MET A 1 2.94 17.84 4.52
N LEU A 2 1.91 17.95 5.37
CA LEU A 2 1.53 16.91 6.38
C LEU A 2 1.54 15.44 5.89
N ARG A 3 1.17 15.18 4.63
CA ARG A 3 1.27 13.86 3.99
C ARG A 3 2.70 13.30 3.97
N ASP A 4 3.69 14.08 3.57
CA ASP A 4 5.09 13.65 3.47
C ASP A 4 5.70 13.44 4.86
N ASN A 5 5.25 14.25 5.84
CA ASN A 5 5.59 14.05 7.25
C ASN A 5 5.05 12.71 7.74
N ALA A 6 3.83 12.34 7.33
CA ALA A 6 3.24 11.07 7.72
C ALA A 6 4.05 9.90 7.15
N ALA A 7 4.49 10.00 5.89
CA ALA A 7 5.35 9.01 5.27
C ALA A 7 6.70 8.86 6.01
N ASP A 8 7.30 9.96 6.46
CA ASP A 8 8.50 9.93 7.30
C ASP A 8 8.24 9.30 8.67
N ASP A 9 7.12 9.64 9.30
CA ASP A 9 6.68 9.08 10.57
C ASP A 9 6.46 7.58 10.50
N LEU A 10 5.87 7.08 9.40
CA LEU A 10 5.74 5.64 9.15
C LEU A 10 7.09 4.95 9.08
N ARG A 11 8.06 5.52 8.35
CA ARG A 11 9.43 4.98 8.26
C ARG A 11 10.13 4.93 9.63
N ARG A 12 9.80 5.86 10.52
CA ARG A 12 10.34 5.91 11.89
C ARG A 12 9.51 5.12 12.91
N GLY A 13 8.43 4.46 12.50
CA GLY A 13 7.55 3.71 13.40
C GLY A 13 6.66 4.58 14.30
N ARG A 14 6.55 5.89 14.03
CA ARG A 14 5.72 6.85 14.78
C ARG A 14 4.26 6.78 14.32
N PHE A 15 3.65 5.59 14.44
CA PHE A 15 2.33 5.27 13.86
C PHE A 15 1.19 6.16 14.36
N THR A 16 1.18 6.51 15.65
CA THR A 16 0.15 7.40 16.22
C THR A 16 0.19 8.78 15.58
N LEU A 17 1.40 9.30 15.33
CA LEU A 17 1.58 10.61 14.72
C LEU A 17 1.23 10.56 13.23
N ALA A 18 1.72 9.56 12.51
CA ALA A 18 1.36 9.33 11.11
C ALA A 18 -0.15 9.24 10.91
N ARG A 19 -0.85 8.49 11.78
CA ARG A 19 -2.32 8.36 11.73
C ARG A 19 -3.01 9.72 11.84
N ARG A 20 -2.67 10.52 12.85
CA ARG A 20 -3.27 11.85 13.05
C ARG A 20 -3.04 12.76 11.86
N GLN A 21 -1.83 12.75 11.30
CA GLN A 21 -1.51 13.57 10.12
C GLN A 21 -2.30 13.12 8.89
N LEU A 22 -2.42 11.80 8.67
CA LEU A 22 -3.23 11.26 7.56
C LEU A 22 -4.72 11.57 7.72
N GLU A 23 -5.25 11.49 8.94
CA GLU A 23 -6.62 11.90 9.25
C GLU A 23 -6.84 13.38 8.95
N GLN A 24 -5.90 14.25 9.31
CA GLN A 24 -5.97 15.69 8.98
C GLN A 24 -5.92 15.94 7.47
N VAL A 25 -5.01 15.28 6.76
CA VAL A 25 -4.91 15.39 5.29
C VAL A 25 -6.22 14.96 4.65
N LEU A 26 -6.76 13.80 5.03
CA LEU A 26 -7.99 13.27 4.43
C LEU A 26 -9.26 14.01 4.90
N ALA A 27 -9.22 14.74 6.01
CA ALA A 27 -10.31 15.63 6.41
C ALA A 27 -10.35 16.88 5.51
N ALA A 28 -9.19 17.41 5.12
CA ALA A 28 -9.09 18.56 4.22
C ALA A 28 -9.27 18.15 2.75
N GLU A 29 -8.66 17.04 2.35
CA GLU A 29 -8.62 16.51 0.99
C GLU A 29 -8.96 15.00 0.99
N PRO A 30 -10.26 14.63 1.08
CA PRO A 30 -10.69 13.23 1.15
C PRO A 30 -10.28 12.39 -0.08
N THR A 31 -9.99 13.08 -1.19
CA THR A 31 -9.62 12.51 -2.49
C THR A 31 -8.11 12.45 -2.71
N ASP A 32 -7.26 12.76 -1.72
CA ASP A 32 -5.81 12.58 -1.86
C ASP A 32 -5.47 11.07 -1.91
N ALA A 33 -5.23 10.58 -3.13
CA ALA A 33 -4.93 9.18 -3.40
C ALA A 33 -3.61 8.73 -2.73
N LEU A 34 -2.60 9.59 -2.67
CA LEU A 34 -1.32 9.28 -2.01
C LEU A 34 -1.49 9.19 -0.49
N ALA A 35 -2.32 10.06 0.10
CA ALA A 35 -2.66 9.95 1.52
C ALA A 35 -3.38 8.63 1.83
N GLN A 36 -4.27 8.15 0.94
CA GLN A 36 -4.87 6.82 1.08
C GLN A 36 -3.81 5.72 1.01
N VAL A 37 -2.81 5.81 0.12
CA VAL A 37 -1.69 4.84 0.07
C VAL A 37 -0.91 4.82 1.38
N HIS A 38 -0.52 5.97 1.92
CA HIS A 38 0.20 6.03 3.19
C HIS A 38 -0.64 5.51 4.37
N TYR A 39 -1.96 5.69 4.34
CA TYR A 39 -2.85 5.07 5.32
C TYR A 39 -2.90 3.54 5.16
N GLY A 40 -2.89 3.05 3.92
CA GLY A 40 -2.74 1.62 3.67
C GLY A 40 -1.41 1.08 4.20
N ASP A 41 -0.32 1.83 4.03
CA ASP A 41 1.00 1.48 4.56
C ASP A 41 1.02 1.41 6.08
N LEU A 42 0.36 2.36 6.75
CA LEU A 42 0.17 2.35 8.20
C LEU A 42 -0.44 1.02 8.65
N HIS A 43 -1.58 0.64 8.07
CA HIS A 43 -2.28 -0.59 8.42
C HIS A 43 -1.44 -1.83 8.08
N ARG A 44 -0.75 -1.84 6.94
CA ARG A 44 0.16 -2.95 6.57
C ARG A 44 1.31 -3.10 7.59
N LEU A 45 1.86 -2.01 8.11
CA LEU A 45 2.89 -2.05 9.15
C LEU A 45 2.31 -2.47 10.50
N GLN A 46 1.07 -2.09 10.82
CA GLN A 46 0.38 -2.53 12.03
C GLN A 46 0.05 -4.02 12.00
N SER A 47 -0.30 -4.60 10.84
CA SER A 47 -0.54 -6.04 10.72
C SER A 47 0.71 -6.89 11.04
N GLN A 48 1.90 -6.38 10.70
CA GLN A 48 3.18 -7.01 11.04
C GLN A 48 3.49 -6.98 12.54
N ARG A 49 2.83 -6.08 13.28
CA ARG A 49 3.01 -5.89 14.72
C ARG A 49 1.81 -6.38 15.55
N ALA A 50 0.81 -6.94 14.89
CA ALA A 50 -0.38 -7.47 15.53
C ALA A 50 -0.02 -8.61 16.50
N ALA A 51 -0.62 -8.59 17.69
CA ALA A 51 -0.40 -9.61 18.71
C ALA A 51 -1.16 -10.90 18.37
N THR A 52 -2.28 -10.79 17.65
CA THR A 52 -3.11 -11.93 17.28
C THR A 52 -3.34 -12.05 15.77
N PRO A 53 -3.69 -13.25 15.28
CA PRO A 53 -4.11 -13.44 13.88
C PRO A 53 -5.32 -12.59 13.48
N GLU A 54 -6.27 -12.36 14.39
CA GLU A 54 -7.49 -11.59 14.13
C GLU A 54 -7.19 -10.10 13.96
N GLU A 55 -6.31 -9.55 14.79
CA GLU A 55 -5.78 -8.19 14.65
C GLU A 55 -5.03 -8.05 13.33
N ARG A 56 -4.17 -9.03 13.01
CA ARG A 56 -3.43 -9.05 11.74
C ARG A 56 -4.37 -9.01 10.54
N GLU A 57 -5.39 -9.85 10.52
CA GLU A 57 -6.36 -9.89 9.42
C GLU A 57 -7.19 -8.60 9.34
N THR A 58 -7.52 -8.00 10.48
CA THR A 58 -8.19 -6.70 10.53
C THR A 58 -7.34 -5.61 9.89
N GLU A 59 -6.06 -5.53 10.27
CA GLU A 59 -5.12 -4.56 9.71
C GLU A 59 -4.85 -4.82 8.21
N ILE A 60 -4.76 -6.09 7.78
CA ILE A 60 -4.62 -6.42 6.35
C ILE A 60 -5.87 -5.98 5.56
N ARG A 61 -7.08 -6.23 6.07
CA ARG A 61 -8.32 -5.77 5.42
C ARG A 61 -8.34 -4.25 5.28
N GLN A 62 -7.93 -3.53 6.32
CA GLN A 62 -7.86 -2.07 6.28
C GLN A 62 -6.81 -1.58 5.27
N ALA A 63 -5.62 -2.19 5.24
CA ALA A 63 -4.59 -1.86 4.26
C ALA A 63 -5.11 -2.02 2.83
N ARG A 64 -5.73 -3.19 2.54
CA ARG A 64 -6.34 -3.46 1.23
C ARG A 64 -7.40 -2.43 0.87
N PHE A 65 -8.33 -2.13 1.79
CA PHE A 65 -9.37 -1.13 1.57
C PHE A 65 -8.79 0.25 1.20
N ARG A 66 -7.73 0.68 1.90
CA ARG A 66 -7.07 1.96 1.63
C ARG A 66 -6.37 1.99 0.26
N TYR A 67 -5.67 0.92 -0.12
CA TYR A 67 -5.06 0.85 -1.45
C TYR A 67 -6.13 0.82 -2.56
N THR A 68 -7.22 0.07 -2.40
CA THR A 68 -8.32 0.07 -3.36
C THR A 68 -9.00 1.45 -3.44
N ARG A 69 -9.13 2.18 -2.33
CA ARG A 69 -9.59 3.58 -2.34
C ARG A 69 -8.65 4.47 -3.13
N ALA A 70 -7.34 4.32 -2.97
CA ALA A 70 -6.35 5.07 -3.73
C ALA A 70 -6.52 4.82 -5.24
N LEU A 71 -6.68 3.56 -5.65
CA LEU A 71 -6.92 3.19 -7.05
C LEU A 71 -8.28 3.64 -7.59
N ALA A 72 -9.29 3.76 -6.74
CA ALA A 72 -10.58 4.34 -7.14
C ALA A 72 -10.49 5.86 -7.40
N LEU A 73 -9.53 6.54 -6.76
CA LEU A 73 -9.28 7.98 -6.95
C LEU A 73 -8.31 8.23 -8.11
N ASP A 74 -7.27 7.41 -8.22
CA ASP A 74 -6.28 7.43 -9.30
C ASP A 74 -5.95 6.00 -9.74
N PRO A 75 -6.61 5.51 -10.81
CA PRO A 75 -6.36 4.17 -11.34
C PRO A 75 -4.97 3.96 -11.93
N ALA A 76 -4.19 5.01 -12.18
CA ALA A 76 -2.83 4.91 -12.71
C ALA A 76 -1.77 5.01 -11.60
N LEU A 77 -2.18 5.07 -10.33
CA LEU A 77 -1.27 5.28 -9.21
C LEU A 77 -0.39 4.05 -8.98
N ALA A 78 0.78 4.06 -9.61
CA ALA A 78 1.76 2.98 -9.56
C ALA A 78 2.05 2.50 -8.12
N GLN A 79 2.20 3.43 -7.18
CA GLN A 79 2.48 3.08 -5.79
C GLN A 79 1.36 2.24 -5.16
N ALA A 80 0.09 2.52 -5.46
CA ALA A 80 -1.04 1.76 -4.92
C ALA A 80 -1.08 0.33 -5.49
N HIS A 81 -0.89 0.18 -6.80
CA HIS A 81 -0.75 -1.12 -7.47
C HIS A 81 0.39 -1.95 -6.86
N ARG A 82 1.55 -1.32 -6.65
CA ARG A 82 2.70 -1.96 -6.02
C ARG A 82 2.37 -2.50 -4.62
N GLN A 83 1.80 -1.65 -3.76
CA GLN A 83 1.51 -2.04 -2.37
C GLN A 83 0.42 -3.10 -2.30
N LEU A 84 -0.60 -3.01 -3.16
CA LEU A 84 -1.67 -3.99 -3.23
C LEU A 84 -1.18 -5.35 -3.76
N GLY A 85 -0.32 -5.34 -4.79
CA GLY A 85 0.31 -6.55 -5.32
C GLY A 85 1.19 -7.26 -4.29
N LEU A 86 2.03 -6.52 -3.57
CA LEU A 86 2.85 -7.08 -2.48
C LEU A 86 2.01 -7.58 -1.32
N LEU A 87 0.91 -6.90 -0.98
CA LEU A 87 -0.02 -7.37 0.05
C LEU A 87 -0.68 -8.69 -0.36
N TYR A 88 -1.16 -8.81 -1.59
CA TYR A 88 -1.73 -10.05 -2.10
C TYR A 88 -0.70 -11.18 -2.18
N TYR A 89 0.56 -10.87 -2.52
CA TYR A 89 1.65 -11.84 -2.51
C TYR A 89 1.86 -12.42 -1.10
N GLN A 90 1.86 -11.56 -0.07
CA GLN A 90 1.94 -11.98 1.34
C GLN A 90 0.75 -12.84 1.76
N GLN A 91 -0.44 -12.58 1.22
CA GLN A 91 -1.65 -13.40 1.44
C GLN A 91 -1.72 -14.64 0.53
N GLN A 92 -0.66 -14.98 -0.20
CA GLN A 92 -0.62 -16.08 -1.17
C GLN A 92 -1.71 -16.00 -2.27
N SER A 93 -2.29 -14.82 -2.46
CA SER A 93 -3.29 -14.54 -3.49
C SER A 93 -2.61 -14.21 -4.83
N PHE A 94 -1.85 -15.19 -5.34
CA PHE A 94 -0.88 -15.01 -6.42
C PHE A 94 -1.44 -14.45 -7.72
N ALA A 95 -2.64 -14.86 -8.13
CA ALA A 95 -3.29 -14.33 -9.33
C ALA A 95 -3.56 -12.81 -9.21
N ARG A 96 -4.03 -12.36 -8.03
CA ARG A 96 -4.26 -10.92 -7.78
C ARG A 96 -2.95 -10.17 -7.61
N ALA A 97 -1.98 -10.78 -6.91
CA ALA A 97 -0.65 -10.21 -6.78
C ALA A 97 -0.02 -9.92 -8.15
N ARG A 98 -0.07 -10.89 -9.06
CA ARG A 98 0.47 -10.74 -10.42
C ARG A 98 -0.19 -9.59 -11.17
N ALA A 99 -1.52 -9.55 -11.21
CA ALA A 99 -2.26 -8.51 -11.93
C ALA A 99 -1.90 -7.09 -11.46
N GLU A 100 -1.82 -6.88 -10.14
CA GLU A 100 -1.47 -5.57 -9.57
C GLU A 100 0.00 -5.21 -9.83
N LEU A 101 0.92 -6.17 -9.73
CA LEU A 101 2.34 -5.93 -9.99
C LEU A 101 2.62 -5.69 -11.49
N GLU A 102 1.86 -6.31 -12.40
CA GLU A 102 1.90 -6.03 -13.83
C GLU A 102 1.48 -4.59 -14.12
N GLU A 103 0.37 -4.11 -13.53
CA GLU A 103 -0.06 -2.72 -13.71
C GLU A 103 0.95 -1.74 -13.12
N TYR A 104 1.55 -2.05 -11.95
CA TYR A 104 2.65 -1.24 -11.41
C TYR A 104 3.83 -1.10 -12.40
N LEU A 105 4.28 -2.20 -13.01
CA LEU A 105 5.38 -2.18 -13.97
C LEU A 105 5.04 -1.41 -15.24
N LYS A 106 3.76 -1.43 -15.65
CA LYS A 106 3.28 -0.65 -16.80
C LYS A 106 3.28 0.86 -16.50
N GLN A 107 2.88 1.25 -15.29
CA GLN A 107 2.84 2.67 -14.88
C GLN A 107 4.22 3.22 -14.51
N ALA A 108 5.11 2.39 -13.96
CA ALA A 108 6.44 2.80 -13.51
C ALA A 108 7.56 1.82 -13.95
N PRO A 109 7.80 1.69 -15.26
CA PRO A 109 8.75 0.70 -15.81
C PRO A 109 10.20 0.95 -15.41
N THR A 110 10.55 2.19 -15.06
CA THR A 110 11.90 2.61 -14.66
C THR A 110 12.03 2.83 -13.15
N ALA A 111 11.06 2.37 -12.35
CA ALA A 111 11.16 2.48 -10.91
C ALA A 111 12.38 1.70 -10.38
N PRO A 112 13.04 2.15 -9.29
CA PRO A 112 14.27 1.53 -8.78
C PRO A 112 14.14 0.03 -8.48
N ASP A 113 12.94 -0.43 -8.17
CA ASP A 113 12.63 -1.81 -7.86
C ASP A 113 11.85 -2.56 -8.95
N ALA A 114 11.65 -1.96 -10.12
CA ALA A 114 10.95 -2.58 -11.25
C ALA A 114 11.57 -3.92 -11.66
N ALA A 115 12.91 -4.03 -11.68
CA ALA A 115 13.58 -5.29 -12.01
C ALA A 115 13.19 -6.43 -11.05
N ARG A 116 13.17 -6.15 -9.75
CA ARG A 116 12.76 -7.11 -8.71
C ARG A 116 11.28 -7.48 -8.84
N ILE A 117 10.41 -6.50 -9.09
CA ILE A 117 8.98 -6.77 -9.27
C ILE A 117 8.73 -7.59 -10.55
N SER A 118 9.51 -7.38 -11.61
CA SER A 118 9.45 -8.22 -12.83
C SER A 118 9.80 -9.68 -12.53
N GLU A 119 10.78 -9.93 -11.67
CA GLU A 119 11.09 -11.30 -11.23
C GLU A 119 9.91 -11.94 -10.51
N TYR A 120 9.25 -11.22 -9.58
CA TYR A 120 8.06 -11.73 -8.90
C TYR A 120 6.95 -12.07 -9.89
N VAL A 121 6.65 -11.18 -10.84
CA VAL A 121 5.62 -11.44 -11.87
C VAL A 121 5.94 -12.71 -12.68
N ARG A 122 7.21 -12.94 -13.03
CA ARG A 122 7.63 -14.15 -13.76
C ARG A 122 7.49 -15.42 -12.92
N GLU A 123 7.82 -15.35 -11.62
CA GLU A 123 7.64 -16.49 -10.70
C GLU A 123 6.16 -16.86 -10.55
N LEU A 124 5.29 -15.86 -10.46
CA LEU A 124 3.83 -16.02 -10.35
C LEU A 124 3.15 -16.45 -11.67
N ALA A 125 3.89 -16.53 -12.77
CA ALA A 125 3.38 -16.94 -14.08
C ALA A 125 3.63 -18.44 -14.39
N ARG A 126 4.36 -19.13 -13.51
CA ARG A 126 4.66 -20.57 -13.61
C ARG A 126 3.58 -21.40 -12.95
#